data_AF-A0A530AGG2-F1
#
_entry.id   AF-A0A530AGG2-F1
#
_cell.length_a   1.000
_cell.length_b   1.000
_cell.length_c   1.000
_cell.angle_alpha   90.00
_cell.angle_beta   90.00
_cell.angle_gamma   90.00
#
_symmetry.space_group_name_H-M   'P 1'
#
loop_
_entity.id
_entity.type
_entity.pdbx_description
1 polymer ?
#
loop_
_entity_poly.entity_id
_entity_poly.type
_entity_poly.pdbx_seq_one_letter_code
_entity_poly.pdbx_strand_id
1 'polypeptide(L)'
;YFIKDGRPDLIEKYGIPLDEYPKRCIEQIERWKGQAEAYRSAERIEVEQSREYASSIMNSVWTGEPSVIYGNVRNNGCITSLPFDCAAEVPCLVDASGIQPTYIGELPPQ
;
A
#
# COMPACT_ATOMS: atom_id res chain seq x y z
N TYR A 1 15.26 5.76 18.49
CA TYR A 1 14.90 6.57 19.69
C TYR A 1 14.92 5.74 20.98
N PHE A 2 14.45 4.47 20.97
CA PHE A 2 14.40 3.62 22.17
C PHE A 2 15.55 2.61 22.32
N ILE A 3 16.28 2.30 21.25
CA ILE A 3 17.50 1.47 21.29
C ILE A 3 18.66 2.42 21.58
N LYS A 4 19.14 2.41 22.83
CA LYS A 4 20.23 3.27 23.32
C LYS A 4 21.19 2.46 24.18
N ASP A 5 22.48 2.73 24.04
CA ASP A 5 23.50 2.12 24.89
C ASP A 5 23.22 2.42 26.38
N GLY A 6 23.41 1.41 27.24
CA GLY A 6 23.16 1.51 28.68
C GLY A 6 21.69 1.64 29.12
N ARG A 7 20.69 1.50 28.22
CA ARG A 7 19.24 1.60 28.56
C ARG A 7 18.43 0.34 28.18
N PRO A 8 18.79 -0.86 28.69
CA PRO A 8 18.03 -2.08 28.43
C PRO A 8 16.60 -2.03 29.02
N ASP A 9 16.39 -1.22 30.04
CA ASP A 9 15.09 -0.99 30.69
C ASP A 9 14.02 -0.47 29.71
N LEU A 10 14.43 0.28 28.68
CA LEU A 10 13.50 0.78 27.66
C LEU A 10 12.99 -0.35 26.75
N ILE A 11 13.85 -1.33 26.46
CA ILE A 11 13.48 -2.49 25.64
C ILE A 11 12.49 -3.36 26.40
N GLU A 12 12.74 -3.63 27.68
CA GLU A 12 11.83 -4.42 28.53
C GLU A 12 10.50 -3.70 28.76
N LYS A 13 10.54 -2.42 29.16
CA LYS A 13 9.33 -1.63 29.46
C LYS A 13 8.37 -1.53 28.28
N TYR A 14 8.90 -1.35 27.06
CA TYR A 14 8.09 -1.18 25.86
C TYR A 14 7.98 -2.45 25.01
N GLY A 15 8.53 -3.57 25.48
CA GLY A 15 8.48 -4.87 24.80
C GLY A 15 9.04 -4.82 23.38
N ILE A 16 10.17 -4.13 23.16
CA ILE A 16 10.70 -3.87 21.81
C ILE A 16 11.31 -5.15 21.23
N PRO A 17 10.78 -5.70 20.13
CA PRO A 17 11.25 -6.97 19.59
C PRO A 17 12.45 -6.77 18.66
N LEU A 18 13.66 -6.83 19.22
CA LEU A 18 14.89 -6.57 18.47
C LEU A 18 15.17 -7.60 17.36
N ASP A 19 14.79 -8.86 17.59
CA ASP A 19 15.10 -9.98 16.69
C ASP A 19 14.04 -10.21 15.61
N GLU A 20 12.88 -9.54 15.70
CA GLU A 20 11.77 -9.76 14.77
C GLU A 20 12.14 -9.38 13.33
N TYR A 21 12.83 -8.26 13.15
CA TYR A 21 13.25 -7.81 11.82
C TYR A 21 14.28 -8.75 11.19
N PRO A 22 15.41 -9.10 11.85
CA PRO A 22 16.33 -10.11 11.35
C PRO A 22 15.67 -11.47 11.04
N LYS A 23 14.77 -11.93 11.92
CA LYS A 23 14.04 -13.19 11.69
C LYS A 23 13.21 -13.13 10.42
N ARG A 24 12.45 -12.04 10.21
CA ARG A 24 11.69 -11.82 8.96
C ARG A 24 12.58 -11.79 7.73
N CYS A 25 13.79 -11.22 7.82
CA CYS A 25 14.74 -11.24 6.70
C CYS A 25 15.15 -12.68 6.32
N ILE A 26 15.45 -13.52 7.30
CA ILE A 26 15.80 -14.93 7.06
C ILE A 26 14.63 -15.66 6.40
N GLU A 27 13.43 -15.53 6.98
CA GLU A 27 12.20 -16.15 6.45
C GLU A 27 11.88 -15.67 5.02
N GLN A 28 12.07 -14.38 4.72
CA GLN A 28 11.86 -13.83 3.37
C GLN A 28 12.89 -14.34 2.37
N ILE A 29 14.17 -14.40 2.74
CA ILE A 29 15.23 -14.91 1.87
C ILE A 29 14.98 -16.38 1.54
N GLU A 30 14.62 -17.20 2.53
CA GLU A 30 14.28 -18.61 2.32
C GLU A 30 13.06 -18.75 1.41
N ARG A 31 12.00 -17.97 1.66
CA ARG A 31 10.79 -17.95 0.81
C ARG A 31 11.11 -17.57 -0.63
N TRP A 32 11.91 -16.53 -0.85
CA TRP A 32 12.28 -16.10 -2.21
C TRP A 32 13.15 -17.14 -2.92
N LYS A 33 14.08 -17.79 -2.22
CA LYS A 33 14.87 -18.90 -2.80
C LYS A 33 13.97 -20.05 -3.23
N GLY A 34 13.03 -20.46 -2.37
CA GLY A 34 12.06 -21.51 -2.69
C GLY A 34 11.17 -21.14 -3.88
N GLN A 35 10.65 -19.91 -3.91
CA GLN A 35 9.82 -19.43 -5.02
C GLN A 35 10.60 -19.36 -6.34
N ALA A 36 11.86 -18.89 -6.31
CA ALA A 36 12.72 -18.84 -7.49
C ALA A 36 12.98 -20.25 -8.07
N GLU A 37 13.24 -21.23 -7.20
CA GLU A 37 13.46 -22.61 -7.64
C GLU A 37 12.19 -23.25 -8.21
N ALA A 38 11.04 -23.01 -7.58
CA ALA A 38 9.74 -23.44 -8.09
C ALA A 38 9.47 -22.86 -9.49
N TYR A 39 9.79 -21.60 -9.73
CA TYR A 39 9.62 -20.99 -11.06
C TYR A 39 10.62 -21.48 -12.10
N ARG A 40 11.87 -21.82 -11.71
CA ARG A 40 12.87 -22.38 -12.65
C ARG A 40 12.51 -23.78 -13.14
N SER A 41 11.86 -24.57 -12.28
CA SER A 41 11.49 -25.95 -12.55
C SER A 41 10.08 -26.12 -13.11
N ALA A 42 9.25 -25.07 -13.08
CA ALA A 42 7.90 -25.10 -13.61
C ALA A 42 7.89 -25.15 -15.15
N GLU A 43 7.08 -26.05 -15.72
CA GLU A 43 6.82 -26.10 -17.16
C GLU A 43 6.05 -24.84 -17.64
N ARG A 44 5.22 -24.27 -16.75
CA ARG A 44 4.42 -23.08 -16.99
C ARG A 44 4.26 -22.26 -15.71
N ILE A 45 4.32 -20.94 -15.85
CA ILE A 45 4.04 -19.99 -14.77
C ILE A 45 2.64 -19.41 -15.01
N GLU A 46 1.70 -19.71 -14.12
CA GLU A 46 0.39 -19.06 -14.13
C GLU A 46 0.50 -17.65 -13.54
N VAL A 47 -0.08 -16.67 -14.22
CA VAL A 47 -0.14 -15.29 -13.76
C VAL A 47 -1.60 -14.89 -13.64
N GLU A 48 -2.03 -14.68 -12.41
CA GLU A 48 -3.38 -14.20 -12.10
C GLU A 48 -3.36 -12.68 -11.92
N GLN A 49 -4.50 -12.04 -12.17
CA GLN A 49 -4.66 -10.62 -11.88
C GLN A 49 -4.50 -10.37 -10.38
N SER A 50 -3.58 -9.48 -10.01
CA SER A 50 -3.42 -9.08 -8.61
C SER A 50 -4.60 -8.20 -8.18
N ARG A 51 -4.71 -8.01 -6.86
CA ARG A 51 -5.67 -7.06 -6.26
C ARG A 51 -5.13 -5.63 -6.20
N GLU A 52 -3.96 -5.38 -6.79
CA GLU A 52 -3.31 -4.07 -6.78
C GLU A 52 -3.89 -3.19 -7.88
N TYR A 53 -4.10 -1.90 -7.60
CA TYR A 53 -4.76 -1.00 -8.52
C TYR A 53 -3.92 -0.57 -9.73
N ALA A 54 -2.59 -0.73 -9.70
CA ALA A 54 -1.69 -0.18 -10.72
C ALA A 54 -2.04 -0.62 -12.15
N SER A 55 -2.23 -1.93 -12.39
CA SER A 55 -2.60 -2.44 -13.71
C SER A 55 -3.99 -1.99 -14.15
N SER A 56 -4.95 -1.95 -13.22
CA SER A 56 -6.31 -1.47 -13.48
C SER A 56 -6.34 0.02 -13.84
N ILE A 57 -5.59 0.86 -13.12
CA ILE A 57 -5.44 2.29 -13.40
C ILE A 57 -4.87 2.47 -14.81
N MET A 58 -3.77 1.78 -15.14
CA MET A 58 -3.13 1.88 -16.45
C MET A 58 -4.07 1.42 -17.57
N ASN A 59 -4.81 0.32 -17.36
CA ASN A 59 -5.80 -0.17 -18.31
C ASN A 59 -6.90 0.88 -18.55
N SER A 60 -7.51 1.41 -17.49
CA SER A 60 -8.58 2.40 -17.61
C SER A 60 -8.15 3.69 -18.30
N VAL A 61 -6.95 4.18 -18.00
CA VAL A 61 -6.39 5.36 -18.68
C VAL A 61 -6.12 5.08 -20.16
N TRP A 62 -5.64 3.88 -20.48
CA TRP A 62 -5.26 3.51 -21.84
C TRP A 62 -6.45 3.16 -22.74
N THR A 63 -7.42 2.41 -22.23
CA THR A 63 -8.56 1.88 -23.00
C THR A 63 -9.79 2.77 -22.91
N GLY A 64 -9.89 3.62 -21.87
CA GLY A 64 -11.09 4.35 -21.53
C GLY A 64 -12.17 3.52 -20.84
N GLU A 65 -11.93 2.23 -20.57
CA GLU A 65 -12.84 1.41 -19.76
C GLU A 65 -12.80 1.88 -18.30
N PRO A 66 -13.91 2.41 -17.74
CA PRO A 66 -13.88 3.06 -16.45
C PRO A 66 -13.65 2.06 -15.31
N SER A 67 -12.85 2.45 -14.32
CA SER A 67 -12.72 1.74 -13.04
C SER A 67 -12.79 2.69 -11.86
N VAL A 68 -13.09 2.15 -10.68
CA VAL A 68 -13.07 2.90 -9.42
C VAL A 68 -11.99 2.31 -8.52
N ILE A 69 -11.13 3.19 -7.99
CA ILE A 69 -10.05 2.85 -7.08
C ILE A 69 -10.08 3.77 -5.86
N TYR A 70 -9.51 3.35 -4.74
CA TYR A 70 -9.28 4.23 -3.58
C TYR A 70 -7.85 4.75 -3.66
N GLY A 71 -7.72 6.05 -3.95
CA GLY A 71 -6.45 6.66 -4.32
C GLY A 71 -6.07 7.79 -3.38
N ASN A 72 -4.79 7.87 -3.07
CA ASN A 72 -4.22 8.99 -2.34
C ASN A 72 -3.96 10.16 -3.30
N VAL A 73 -4.70 11.24 -3.12
CA VAL A 73 -4.65 12.45 -3.95
C VAL A 73 -4.55 13.68 -3.06
N ARG A 74 -4.21 14.84 -3.64
CA ARG A 74 -4.36 16.11 -2.92
C ARG A 74 -5.85 16.31 -2.64
N ASN A 75 -6.20 16.61 -1.39
CA ASN A 75 -7.58 16.70 -0.95
C ASN A 75 -8.41 17.66 -1.82
N ASN A 76 -7.90 18.87 -2.09
CA ASN A 76 -8.58 19.86 -2.94
C ASN A 76 -10.07 20.09 -2.58
N GLY A 77 -10.43 19.87 -1.31
CA GLY A 77 -11.81 19.97 -0.82
C GLY A 77 -12.70 18.74 -1.03
N CYS A 78 -12.16 17.58 -1.42
CA CYS A 78 -12.92 16.32 -1.50
C CYS A 78 -13.50 15.95 -0.12
N ILE A 79 -12.67 16.03 0.92
CA ILE A 79 -13.10 15.91 2.32
C ILE A 79 -13.02 17.30 2.95
N THR A 80 -14.18 17.89 3.26
CA THR A 80 -14.28 19.29 3.69
C THR A 80 -13.86 19.52 5.14
N SER A 81 -13.86 18.47 5.97
CA SER A 81 -13.36 18.53 7.36
C SER A 81 -11.84 18.40 7.47
N LEU A 82 -11.12 18.19 6.36
CA LEU A 82 -9.66 18.05 6.33
C LEU A 82 -8.98 19.25 5.64
N PRO A 83 -7.69 19.52 5.94
CA PRO A 83 -6.94 20.59 5.27
C PRO A 83 -6.98 20.44 3.73
N PHE A 84 -7.07 21.57 3.03
CA PHE A 84 -7.26 21.59 1.58
C PHE A 84 -6.10 20.93 0.81
N ASP A 85 -4.88 21.06 1.32
CA ASP A 85 -3.63 20.68 0.70
C ASP A 85 -3.02 19.38 1.25
N CYS A 86 -3.72 18.67 2.14
CA CYS A 86 -3.26 17.37 2.62
C CYS A 86 -3.42 16.27 1.56
N ALA A 87 -2.70 15.17 1.74
CA ALA A 87 -3.04 13.92 1.07
C ALA A 87 -4.31 13.35 1.71
N ALA A 88 -5.26 12.95 0.88
CA ALA A 88 -6.49 12.28 1.29
C ALA A 88 -6.70 11.05 0.41
N GLU A 89 -7.14 9.95 1.03
CA GLU A 89 -7.57 8.76 0.31
C GLU A 89 -9.08 8.83 0.08
N VAL A 90 -9.49 8.86 -1.20
CA VAL A 90 -10.91 8.96 -1.60
C VAL A 90 -11.18 8.02 -2.78
N PRO A 91 -12.45 7.65 -3.03
CA PRO A 91 -12.81 6.98 -4.27
C PRO A 91 -12.48 7.88 -5.47
N CYS A 92 -11.85 7.30 -6.49
CA CYS A 92 -11.48 7.97 -7.71
C CYS A 92 -12.04 7.20 -8.90
N LEU A 93 -12.78 7.89 -9.78
CA LEU A 93 -13.09 7.39 -11.11
C LEU A 93 -11.82 7.50 -11.96
N VAL A 94 -11.49 6.42 -12.67
CA VAL A 94 -10.36 6.37 -13.59
C VAL A 94 -10.88 5.98 -14.96
N ASP A 95 -10.60 6.81 -15.96
CA ASP A 95 -10.92 6.57 -17.37
C ASP A 95 -9.89 7.30 -18.27
N ALA A 96 -10.19 7.47 -19.56
CA ALA A 96 -9.33 8.17 -20.52
C ALA A 96 -9.01 9.64 -20.14
N SER A 97 -9.79 10.26 -19.26
CA SER A 97 -9.56 11.61 -18.71
C SER A 97 -8.58 11.62 -17.53
N GLY A 98 -8.11 10.44 -17.09
CA GLY A 98 -7.23 10.26 -15.95
C GLY A 98 -7.98 9.98 -14.66
N ILE A 99 -7.37 10.37 -13.53
CA ILE A 99 -7.86 10.09 -12.18
C ILE A 99 -8.72 11.26 -11.69
N GLN A 100 -9.95 10.97 -11.31
CA GLN A 100 -10.97 11.95 -10.92
C GLN A 100 -11.45 11.66 -9.48
N PRO A 101 -10.97 12.40 -8.47
CA PRO A 101 -11.39 12.22 -7.08
C PRO A 101 -12.88 12.53 -6.88
N THR A 102 -13.52 11.75 -6.01
CA THR A 102 -14.93 11.94 -5.66
C THR A 102 -15.06 12.82 -4.42
N TYR A 103 -16.00 13.76 -4.46
CA TYR A 103 -16.36 14.58 -3.30
C TYR A 103 -17.03 13.72 -2.22
N ILE A 104 -16.51 13.79 -0.99
CA ILE A 104 -16.98 13.08 0.20
C ILE A 104 -17.78 14.01 1.11
N GLY A 105 -17.36 15.27 1.23
CA GLY A 105 -17.91 16.22 2.18
C GLY A 105 -17.33 16.07 3.58
N GLU A 106 -18.15 16.31 4.60
CA GLU A 106 -17.70 16.36 5.99
C GLU A 106 -17.66 14.95 6.60
N LEU A 107 -16.54 14.58 7.21
CA LEU A 107 -16.45 13.34 8.00
C LEU A 107 -17.16 13.50 9.35
N PRO A 108 -17.74 12.42 9.90
CA PRO A 108 -18.33 12.47 11.23
C PRO A 108 -17.27 12.80 12.30
N PRO A 109 -17.65 13.51 13.38
CA PRO A 109 -16.77 13.75 14.50
C PRO A 109 -16.37 12.44 15.19
N GLN A 110 -15.16 12.42 15.78
CA GLN A 110 -14.62 11.28 16.55
C GLN A 110 -15.28 11.13 17.92
#